data_AF-A0A3D2SUH8-F1
#
_entry.id   AF-A0A3D2SUH8-F1
#
_cell.length_a   1.000
_cell.length_b   1.000
_cell.length_c   1.000
_cell.angle_alpha   90.00
_cell.angle_beta   90.00
_cell.angle_gamma   90.00
#
_symmetry.space_group_name_H-M   'P 1'
#
loop_
_entity.id
_entity.type
_entity.pdbx_description
1 polymer ?
#
loop_
_entity_poly.entity_id
_entity_poly.type
_entity_poly.pdbx_seq_one_letter_code
_entity_poly.pdbx_strand_id
1 'polypeptide(L)' 'ITAIRPLRDGVIADFEVTEAMIKHFIRKVHNRRSFVSPEMVICVPSSSTAVERRAIQESAESAGARRVYLIEEPMA' A
#
# COMPACT_ATOMS: atom_id res chain seq x y z
N ILE A 1 -7.21 24.39 0.18
CA ILE A 1 -6.57 23.12 -0.23
C ILE A 1 -7.09 22.05 0.72
N THR A 2 -7.77 21.02 0.21
CA THR A 2 -8.32 19.93 1.04
C THR A 2 -7.40 18.72 0.90
N ALA A 3 -6.72 18.34 1.98
CA ALA A 3 -5.90 17.14 1.99
C ALA A 3 -6.78 15.92 2.34
N ILE A 4 -6.65 14.84 1.58
CA ILE A 4 -7.33 13.58 1.81
C ILE A 4 -6.34 12.61 2.43
N ARG A 5 -6.73 11.92 3.50
CA ARG A 5 -5.94 10.84 4.12
C ARG A 5 -6.57 9.50 3.72
N PRO A 6 -6.02 8.77 2.74
CA PRO A 6 -6.67 7.59 2.17
C PRO A 6 -6.54 6.34 3.07
N LEU A 7 -5.66 6.39 4.07
CA LEU A 7 -5.52 5.39 5.12
C LEU A 7 -6.07 5.92 6.44
N ARG A 8 -6.86 5.11 7.15
CA ARG A 8 -7.39 5.43 8.47
C ARG A 8 -7.33 4.21 9.36
N ASP A 9 -6.66 4.34 10.50
CA ASP A 9 -6.51 3.28 11.50
C ASP A 9 -5.94 1.97 10.91
N GLY A 10 -5.03 2.11 9.95
CA GLY A 10 -4.39 1.00 9.22
C GLY A 10 -5.27 0.31 8.17
N VAL A 11 -6.46 0.86 7.90
CA VAL A 11 -7.41 0.38 6.88
C VAL A 11 -7.46 1.35 5.70
N ILE A 12 -7.71 0.81 4.50
CA ILE A 12 -7.95 1.61 3.29
C ILE A 12 -9.34 2.23 3.37
N ALA A 13 -9.39 3.56 3.46
CA ALA A 13 -10.64 4.33 3.41
C ALA A 13 -11.06 4.64 1.97
N ASP A 14 -10.10 4.78 1.06
CA ASP A 14 -10.32 5.04 -0.37
C ASP A 14 -9.27 4.31 -1.21
N PHE A 15 -9.72 3.36 -2.04
CA PHE A 15 -8.84 2.52 -2.85
C PHE A 15 -8.13 3.30 -3.96
N GLU A 16 -8.83 4.18 -4.66
CA GLU A 16 -8.31 4.91 -5.82
C GLU A 16 -7.21 5.89 -5.37
N VAL A 17 -7.48 6.60 -4.27
CA VAL A 17 -6.51 7.55 -3.70
C VAL A 17 -5.33 6.80 -3.06
N THR A 18 -5.56 5.62 -2.45
CA THR A 18 -4.47 4.79 -1.90
C THR A 18 -3.56 4.25 -2.99
N GLU A 19 -4.09 3.76 -4.11
CA GLU A 19 -3.29 3.26 -5.23
C GLU A 19 -2.41 4.39 -5.80
N ALA A 20 -2.99 5.57 -6.02
CA ALA A 20 -2.26 6.75 -6.47
C ALA A 20 -1.14 7.14 -5.49
N MET A 21 -1.40 7.05 -4.18
CA MET A 21 -0.42 7.31 -3.13
C MET A 21 0.73 6.30 -3.16
N ILE A 22 0.45 5.00 -3.21
CA ILE A 22 1.47 3.94 -3.27
C ILE A 22 2.33 4.11 -4.53
N LYS A 23 1.69 4.32 -5.68
CA LYS A 23 2.37 4.54 -6.97
C LYS A 23 3.26 5.77 -6.94
N HIS A 24 2.81 6.84 -6.29
CA HIS A 24 3.64 8.04 -6.08
C HIS A 24 4.89 7.71 -5.24
N PHE A 25 4.74 7.00 -4.12
CA PHE A 25 5.87 6.63 -3.27
C PHE A 25 6.84 5.69 -3.97
N ILE A 26 6.36 4.66 -4.68
CA ILE A 26 7.19 3.77 -5.49
C ILE A 26 8.02 4.59 -6.49
N ARG A 27 7.38 5.47 -7.26
CA ARG A 27 8.07 6.34 -8.24
C ARG A 27 9.02 7.35 -7.61
N LYS A 28 8.75 7.77 -6.37
CA LYS A 28 9.59 8.72 -5.65
C LYS A 28 10.89 8.07 -5.18
N VAL A 29 10.83 6.81 -4.73
CA VAL A 29 12.02 6.07 -4.27
C VAL A 29 12.77 5.40 -5.41
N HIS A 30 12.06 4.93 -6.44
CA HIS A 30 12.67 4.41 -7.66
C HIS A 30 12.92 5.57 -8.64
N ASN A 31 14.18 6.02 -8.70
CA ASN A 31 14.64 6.99 -9.69
C ASN A 31 14.11 6.65 -11.10
N ARG A 32 13.67 7.68 -11.85
CA ARG A 32 12.86 7.69 -13.09
C ARG A 32 13.26 6.78 -14.27
N ARG A 33 14.22 5.86 -14.10
CA ARG A 33 14.82 5.05 -15.16
C ARG A 33 14.35 3.62 -15.25
N SER A 34 13.47 3.12 -14.39
CA SER A 34 13.20 1.68 -14.45
C SER A 34 11.76 1.30 -14.14
N PHE A 35 11.20 0.51 -15.05
CA PHE A 35 10.01 -0.33 -14.92
C PHE A 35 10.27 -1.41 -13.86
N VAL A 36 10.59 -1.00 -12.63
CA VAL A 36 10.84 -1.95 -11.54
C VAL A 36 9.54 -2.29 -10.90
N SER A 37 9.33 -3.59 -10.74
CA SER A 37 8.32 -4.16 -9.90
C SER A 37 9.00 -4.49 -8.56
N PRO A 38 8.94 -3.59 -7.55
CA PRO A 38 9.60 -3.81 -6.27
C PRO A 38 8.88 -4.90 -5.48
N GLU A 39 9.61 -5.56 -4.58
CA GLU A 39 9.01 -6.34 -3.51
C GLU A 39 8.73 -5.41 -2.33
N MET A 40 7.51 -5.46 -1.80
CA MET A 40 7.07 -4.56 -0.74
C MET A 40 6.60 -5.34 0.47
N VAL A 41 6.85 -4.77 1.64
CA VAL A 41 6.30 -5.24 2.91
C VAL A 41 5.40 -4.12 3.44
N ILE A 42 4.17 -4.46 3.80
CA ILE A 42 3.17 -3.51 4.30
C ILE A 42 2.77 -3.94 5.72
N CYS A 43 2.93 -3.02 6.66
CA CYS A 43 2.42 -3.20 8.01
C CYS A 43 0.90 -3.00 8.01
N VAL A 44 0.18 -3.94 8.61
CA VAL A 44 -1.28 -3.87 8.81
C VAL A 44 -1.59 -4.06 10.28
N PRO A 45 -2.61 -3.39 10.83
CA PRO A 45 -2.99 -3.58 12.21
C PRO A 45 -3.52 -5.01 12.40
N SER A 46 -3.24 -5.62 13.55
CA SER A 46 -3.69 -6.98 13.86
C SER A 46 -5.21 -7.14 13.79
N SER A 47 -5.95 -6.06 14.03
CA SER A 47 -7.42 -6.00 13.93
C SER A 47 -7.96 -5.99 12.50
N SER A 48 -7.11 -5.99 11.46
CA SER A 48 -7.54 -6.03 10.07
C SER A 48 -8.20 -7.37 9.74
N THR A 49 -9.40 -7.30 9.16
CA THR A 49 -10.11 -8.46 8.64
C THR A 49 -9.40 -9.06 7.42
N ALA A 50 -9.70 -10.33 7.10
CA ALA A 50 -9.14 -10.98 5.92
C ALA A 50 -9.46 -10.24 4.61
N VAL A 51 -10.62 -9.57 4.54
CA VAL A 51 -11.04 -8.79 3.37
C VAL A 51 -10.18 -7.54 3.23
N GLU A 52 -9.93 -6.81 4.32
CA GLU A 52 -9.09 -5.61 4.30
C GLU A 52 -7.64 -5.96 3.96
N ARG A 53 -7.09 -7.03 4.56
CA ARG A 53 -5.74 -7.53 4.26
C ARG A 53 -5.60 -7.83 2.76
N ARG A 54 -6.57 -8.53 2.19
CA ARG A 54 -6.60 -8.84 0.76
C ARG A 54 -6.71 -7.58 -0.10
N ALA A 55 -7.56 -6.63 0.29
CA ALA A 55 -7.76 -5.40 -0.47
C ALA A 55 -6.49 -4.51 -0.46
N ILE A 56 -5.75 -4.50 0.65
CA ILE A 56 -4.44 -3.83 0.75
C ILE A 56 -3.43 -4.48 -0.18
N GLN A 57 -3.37 -5.81 -0.19
CA GLN A 57 -2.49 -6.56 -1.08
C GLN A 57 -2.81 -6.30 -2.56
N GLU A 58 -4.07 -6.40 -2.95
CA GLU A 58 -4.51 -6.16 -4.34
C GLU A 58 -4.25 -4.71 -4.79
N SER A 59 -4.44 -3.74 -3.90
CA SER A 59 -4.14 -2.32 -4.19
C SER A 59 -2.65 -2.08 -4.41
N ALA A 60 -1.81 -2.72 -3.59
CA ALA A 60 -0.35 -2.61 -3.69
C ALA A 60 0.21 -3.32 -4.94
N GLU A 61 -0.32 -4.50 -5.28
CA GLU A 61 0.00 -5.21 -6.52
C GLU A 61 -0.42 -4.40 -7.75
N SER A 62 -1.64 -3.84 -7.75
CA SER A 62 -2.15 -2.98 -8.83
C SER A 62 -1.33 -1.69 -8.99
N ALA A 63 -0.80 -1.14 -7.90
CA ALA A 63 0.09 0.02 -7.94
C ALA A 63 1.46 -0.25 -8.59
N GLY A 64 1.81 -1.52 -8.85
CA GLY A 64 3.02 -1.94 -9.55
C GLY A 64 4.01 -2.74 -8.73
N ALA A 65 3.61 -3.24 -7.55
CA ALA A 65 4.44 -4.13 -6.76
C ALA A 65 4.54 -5.53 -7.40
N ARG A 66 5.71 -6.16 -7.32
CA ARG A 66 5.94 -7.53 -7.80
C ARG A 66 5.40 -8.58 -6.85
N ARG A 67 5.65 -8.37 -5.56
CA ARG A 67 5.23 -9.20 -4.44
C ARG A 67 4.97 -8.31 -3.25
N VAL A 68 3.91 -8.62 -2.51
CA VAL A 68 3.50 -7.87 -1.34
C VAL A 68 3.40 -8.84 -0.17
N TYR A 69 4.09 -8.52 0.91
CA TYR A 69 4.01 -9.25 2.17
C TYR A 69 3.32 -8.37 3.20
N LEU A 70 2.37 -8.94 3.92
CA LEU A 70 1.69 -8.25 5.02
C LEU A 70 2.34 -8.69 6.33
N ILE A 71 2.74 -7.72 7.15
CA ILE A 71 3.23 -7.95 8.51
C ILE A 71 2.33 -7.26 9.50
N GLU A 72 2.14 -7.85 10.68
CA GLU A 72 1.32 -7.23 11.70
C GLU A 72 2.12 -6.14 12.44
N GLU A 73 1.51 -4.97 12.65
CA GLU A 73 2.14 -3.85 13.39
C GLU A 73 2.79 -4.22 14.74
N PRO A 74 2.24 -5.09 15.62
CA PRO A 74 2.92 -5.44 16.86
C PRO A 74 4.19 -6.28 16.68
N MET A 75 4.48 -6.76 15.46
CA MET A 75 5.70 -7.50 15.13
C MET A 75 6.69 -6.68 14.27
N ALA A 76 6.28 -5.51 13.77
CA ALA A 76 7.07 -4.63 12.90
C ALA A 76 7.85 -3.59 13.71
#